data_AF-A0A3A9SVA8-F1
#
_entry.id   AF-A0A3A9SVA8-F1
#
_cell.length_a   1.000
_cell.length_b   1.000
_cell.length_c   1.000
_cell.angle_alpha   90.00
_cell.angle_beta   90.00
_cell.angle_gamma   90.00
#
_symmetry.space_group_name_H-M   'P 1'
#
loop_
_entity.id
_entity.type
_entity.pdbx_description
1 polymer ?
#
loop_
_entity_poly.entity_id
_entity_poly.type
_entity_poly.pdbx_seq_one_letter_code
_entity_poly.pdbx_strand_id
1 'polypeptide(L)'
;FSQLNELVDICKAKYAVDPVVVKKAGNAAEAAKDGAEVKELTETANNSTKAASEDCKRPSWRQSEIDAAKDYPNYKEQVSFKNGEEVPYGTKGSVRPDYYNPGSSIDVKNYNLTSQSGRTNLARNIEKQYYQRIKELPAGTKQSVQIDIRGQNVTEEQLESLYNDIMERTKEGITVYFKK
;
A
#
# COMPACT_ATOMS: atom_id res chain seq x y z
N PHE A 1 6.17 -29.99 -2.20
CA PHE A 1 4.83 -29.36 -2.10
C PHE A 1 4.29 -29.43 -0.66
N SER A 2 4.94 -28.80 0.33
CA SER A 2 4.43 -28.86 1.72
C SER A 2 4.99 -27.82 2.72
N GLN A 3 5.59 -26.69 2.31
CA GLN A 3 6.10 -25.71 3.30
C GLN A 3 5.95 -24.24 2.88
N LEU A 4 4.82 -23.86 2.26
CA LEU A 4 4.62 -22.45 1.89
C LEU A 4 3.18 -21.94 2.09
N ASN A 5 2.47 -22.45 3.10
CA ASN A 5 1.11 -21.97 3.43
C ASN A 5 0.95 -21.42 4.85
N GLU A 6 2.02 -21.29 5.65
CA GLU A 6 1.89 -20.86 7.05
C GLU A 6 2.09 -19.37 7.32
N LEU A 7 2.34 -18.55 6.29
CA LEU A 7 2.51 -17.09 6.45
C LEU A 7 1.29 -16.24 6.05
N VAL A 8 0.17 -16.88 5.66
CA VAL A 8 -1.05 -16.16 5.25
C VAL A 8 -2.02 -15.90 6.42
N ASP A 9 -1.83 -16.54 7.58
CA ASP A 9 -2.84 -16.54 8.65
C ASP A 9 -2.61 -15.57 9.82
N ILE A 10 -1.49 -14.84 9.89
CA ILE A 10 -1.23 -13.97 11.05
C ILE A 10 -1.94 -12.60 10.94
N CYS A 11 -2.08 -12.01 9.74
CA CYS A 11 -2.77 -10.72 9.61
C CYS A 11 -4.31 -10.82 9.60
N LYS A 12 -4.90 -11.94 9.12
CA LYS A 12 -6.36 -12.09 9.04
C LYS A 12 -7.01 -12.27 10.43
N ALA A 13 -6.33 -12.94 11.35
CA ALA A 13 -6.88 -13.28 12.66
C ALA A 13 -7.05 -12.09 13.64
N LYS A 14 -6.46 -10.91 13.36
CA LYS A 14 -6.55 -9.75 14.26
C LYS A 14 -7.70 -8.77 13.98
N TYR A 15 -8.35 -8.86 12.81
CA TYR A 15 -9.43 -7.95 12.40
C TYR A 15 -10.82 -8.62 12.31
N ALA A 16 -10.95 -9.86 12.78
CA ALA A 16 -12.24 -10.44 13.09
C ALA A 16 -12.82 -9.71 14.31
N VAL A 17 -13.60 -8.66 14.05
CA VAL A 17 -14.50 -8.09 15.04
C VAL A 17 -15.61 -9.11 15.27
N ASP A 18 -15.48 -9.91 16.33
CA ASP A 18 -16.60 -10.71 16.80
C ASP A 18 -17.74 -9.78 17.26
N PRO A 19 -19.01 -10.16 16.99
CA PRO A 19 -20.15 -9.27 17.10
C PRO A 19 -20.40 -8.81 18.53
N VAL A 20 -20.81 -7.54 18.65
CA VAL A 20 -21.34 -6.93 19.89
C VAL A 20 -22.38 -7.86 20.52
N VAL A 21 -22.01 -8.50 21.63
CA VAL A 21 -22.95 -9.11 22.57
C VAL A 21 -22.94 -8.30 23.86
N VAL A 22 -23.92 -7.40 23.95
CA VAL A 22 -24.30 -6.72 25.19
C VAL A 22 -24.86 -7.76 26.16
N LYS A 23 -24.13 -8.13 27.24
CA LYS A 23 -24.73 -8.64 28.50
C LYS A 23 -23.86 -8.34 29.75
N LYS A 24 -24.34 -7.33 30.50
CA LYS A 24 -24.59 -7.25 31.95
C LYS A 24 -23.51 -7.62 32.98
N ALA A 25 -23.39 -6.72 33.97
CA ALA A 25 -22.56 -6.75 35.17
C ALA A 25 -22.79 -7.94 36.13
N GLY A 26 -21.73 -8.34 36.83
CA GLY A 26 -21.75 -9.18 38.03
C GLY A 26 -20.33 -9.46 38.58
N ASN A 27 -20.03 -9.00 39.79
CA ASN A 27 -18.81 -9.22 40.58
C ASN A 27 -18.74 -10.64 41.19
N ALA A 28 -17.54 -11.19 41.41
CA ALA A 28 -17.09 -11.87 42.67
C ALA A 28 -15.65 -12.47 42.58
N ALA A 29 -14.79 -12.12 43.56
CA ALA A 29 -13.81 -12.90 44.37
C ALA A 29 -13.24 -14.27 43.89
N GLU A 30 -12.05 -14.81 44.24
CA GLU A 30 -10.89 -14.46 45.09
C GLU A 30 -9.79 -15.58 45.02
N ALA A 31 -8.52 -15.19 45.23
CA ALA A 31 -7.29 -15.84 45.76
C ALA A 31 -6.71 -17.23 45.32
N ALA A 32 -5.39 -17.23 45.03
CA ALA A 32 -4.27 -17.97 45.71
C ALA A 32 -3.06 -18.15 44.73
N LYS A 33 -1.89 -17.50 44.90
CA LYS A 33 -0.68 -17.75 45.75
C LYS A 33 0.51 -18.39 44.99
N ASP A 34 1.68 -17.81 45.29
CA ASP A 34 3.09 -18.27 45.19
C ASP A 34 3.88 -18.24 43.86
N GLY A 35 5.12 -17.76 44.01
CA GLY A 35 6.30 -18.39 43.40
C GLY A 35 7.00 -17.57 42.31
N ALA A 36 8.16 -17.01 42.63
CA ALA A 36 8.99 -16.22 41.74
C ALA A 36 9.78 -17.08 40.75
N GLU A 37 9.64 -16.83 39.43
CA GLU A 37 10.68 -16.93 38.39
C GLU A 37 10.12 -16.42 37.05
N VAL A 38 9.98 -15.10 36.88
CA VAL A 38 9.42 -14.51 35.65
C VAL A 38 10.25 -13.31 35.20
N LYS A 39 11.53 -13.50 34.91
CA LYS A 39 12.40 -12.40 34.48
C LYS A 39 13.42 -12.74 33.39
N GLU A 40 13.16 -13.73 32.53
CA GLU A 40 14.02 -13.98 31.36
C GLU A 40 13.29 -14.54 30.12
N LEU A 41 11.96 -14.65 30.16
CA LEU A 41 11.13 -15.08 29.01
C LEU A 41 10.36 -13.92 28.37
N THR A 42 10.39 -12.73 28.99
CA THR A 42 9.57 -11.59 28.56
C THR A 42 10.26 -10.73 27.50
N GLU A 43 11.59 -10.61 27.49
CA GLU A 43 12.27 -9.72 26.51
C GLU A 43 12.38 -10.32 25.11
N THR A 44 12.62 -11.63 24.99
CA THR A 44 12.70 -12.34 23.69
C THR A 44 11.34 -12.42 22.99
N ALA A 45 10.26 -12.62 23.77
CA ALA A 45 8.89 -12.59 23.25
C ALA A 45 8.50 -11.18 22.78
N ASN A 46 8.86 -10.13 23.54
CA ASN A 46 8.53 -8.75 23.21
C ASN A 46 9.19 -8.28 21.90
N ASN A 47 10.44 -8.68 21.63
CA ASN A 47 11.12 -8.35 20.37
C ASN A 47 10.56 -9.13 19.17
N SER A 48 10.16 -10.39 19.38
CA SER A 48 9.56 -11.24 18.34
C SER A 48 8.14 -10.77 17.97
N THR A 49 7.36 -10.32 18.97
CA THR A 49 6.05 -9.72 18.72
C THR A 49 6.15 -8.32 18.12
N LYS A 50 7.22 -7.56 18.40
CA LYS A 50 7.43 -6.24 17.79
C LYS A 50 7.75 -6.37 16.31
N ALA A 51 8.66 -7.26 15.93
CA ALA A 51 8.99 -7.55 14.53
C ALA A 51 7.80 -8.12 13.73
N ALA A 52 7.03 -9.05 14.30
CA ALA A 52 5.83 -9.61 13.65
C ALA A 52 4.62 -8.65 13.61
N SER A 53 4.58 -7.65 14.50
CA SER A 53 3.54 -6.60 14.50
C SER A 53 3.83 -5.43 13.55
N GLU A 54 5.10 -5.23 13.18
CA GLU A 54 5.51 -4.21 12.21
C GLU A 54 5.22 -4.64 10.77
N ASP A 55 5.30 -5.94 10.45
CA ASP A 55 5.00 -6.49 9.12
C ASP A 55 3.51 -6.42 8.73
N CYS A 56 2.61 -6.28 9.71
CA CYS A 56 1.17 -6.09 9.47
C CYS A 56 0.75 -4.61 9.47
N LYS A 57 1.68 -3.69 9.71
CA LYS A 57 1.36 -2.26 9.81
C LYS A 57 1.42 -1.63 8.43
N ARG A 58 0.32 -1.01 8.04
CA ARG A 58 0.26 -0.19 6.83
C ARG A 58 1.41 0.84 6.83
N PRO A 59 2.29 0.86 5.82
CA PRO A 59 3.36 1.85 5.72
C PRO A 59 2.77 3.25 5.49
N SER A 60 3.52 4.27 5.87
CA SER A 60 3.20 5.65 5.48
C SER A 60 3.44 5.83 3.98
N TRP A 61 2.78 6.83 3.36
CA TRP A 61 2.98 7.15 1.94
C TRP A 61 4.46 7.39 1.61
N ARG A 62 5.17 8.10 2.49
CA ARG A 62 6.60 8.39 2.33
C ARG A 62 7.46 7.12 2.41
N GLN A 63 7.08 6.18 3.29
CA GLN A 63 7.79 4.91 3.38
C GLN A 63 7.55 4.05 2.14
N SER A 64 6.34 4.08 1.56
CA SER A 64 6.04 3.41 0.30
C SER A 64 6.92 3.93 -0.84
N GLU A 65 7.11 5.26 -0.94
CA GLU A 65 8.03 5.85 -1.92
C GLU A 65 9.46 5.37 -1.68
N ILE A 66 9.99 5.49 -0.45
CA ILE A 66 11.34 5.03 -0.11
C ILE A 66 11.56 3.54 -0.43
N ASP A 67 10.56 2.71 -0.16
CA ASP A 67 10.63 1.28 -0.46
C ASP A 67 10.52 0.99 -1.97
N ALA A 68 9.78 1.80 -2.72
CA ALA A 68 9.70 1.70 -4.18
C ALA A 68 11.01 2.11 -4.86
N ALA A 69 11.76 3.06 -4.30
CA ALA A 69 13.07 3.44 -4.84
C ALA A 69 14.03 2.24 -4.92
N LYS A 70 13.91 1.27 -4.00
CA LYS A 70 14.68 0.02 -4.00
C LYS A 70 14.31 -0.89 -5.18
N ASP A 71 13.06 -0.86 -5.63
CA ASP A 71 12.57 -1.64 -6.77
C ASP A 71 12.98 -1.01 -8.11
N TYR A 72 13.27 0.30 -8.11
CA TYR A 72 13.53 1.10 -9.31
C TYR A 72 14.85 1.89 -9.25
N PRO A 73 16.01 1.25 -9.01
CA PRO A 73 17.28 1.94 -8.77
C PRO A 73 17.80 2.76 -9.96
N ASN A 74 17.33 2.45 -11.17
CA ASN A 74 17.73 3.14 -12.41
C ASN A 74 16.78 4.29 -12.80
N TYR A 75 15.75 4.56 -12.00
CA TYR A 75 14.82 5.66 -12.26
C TYR A 75 15.29 6.92 -11.54
N LYS A 76 15.14 8.06 -12.21
CA LYS A 76 15.36 9.38 -11.64
C LYS A 76 14.13 9.80 -10.85
N GLU A 77 14.37 10.30 -9.64
CA GLU A 77 13.37 10.99 -8.85
C GLU A 77 13.32 12.47 -9.21
N GLN A 78 12.24 13.15 -8.79
CA GLN A 78 12.13 14.61 -8.78
C GLN A 78 12.13 15.30 -10.16
N VAL A 79 11.96 14.56 -11.26
CA VAL A 79 11.96 15.13 -12.63
C VAL A 79 10.58 15.65 -13.03
N SER A 80 10.51 16.86 -13.57
CA SER A 80 9.28 17.46 -14.07
C SER A 80 9.30 17.57 -15.59
N PHE A 81 8.14 17.38 -16.23
CA PHE A 81 7.98 17.46 -17.68
C PHE A 81 6.85 18.37 -18.08
N LYS A 82 7.02 19.06 -19.21
CA LYS A 82 5.98 19.83 -19.86
C LYS A 82 6.13 19.68 -21.36
N ASN A 83 5.05 19.35 -22.07
CA ASN A 83 5.04 19.10 -23.51
C ASN A 83 6.17 18.15 -23.99
N GLY A 84 6.56 17.16 -23.17
CA GLY A 84 7.60 16.19 -23.50
C GLY A 84 9.04 16.63 -23.21
N GLU A 85 9.27 17.82 -22.66
CA GLU A 85 10.60 18.30 -22.28
C GLU A 85 10.75 18.38 -20.77
N GLU A 86 11.96 18.10 -20.26
CA GLU A 86 12.29 18.25 -18.85
C GLU A 86 12.31 19.74 -18.48
N VAL A 87 11.65 20.10 -17.38
CA VAL A 87 11.51 21.49 -16.91
C VAL A 87 11.81 21.60 -15.41
N PRO A 88 12.14 22.81 -14.91
CA PRO A 88 12.33 23.02 -13.48
C PRO A 88 11.09 22.69 -12.66
N TYR A 89 11.32 22.30 -11.40
CA TYR A 89 10.24 22.03 -10.44
C TYR A 89 9.31 23.23 -10.26
N GLY A 90 8.00 22.96 -10.15
CA GLY A 90 6.99 24.00 -9.97
C GLY A 90 6.60 24.76 -11.24
N THR A 91 7.15 24.37 -12.40
CA THR A 91 6.74 24.93 -13.70
C THR A 91 5.23 24.76 -13.89
N LYS A 92 4.49 25.86 -14.09
CA LYS A 92 3.04 25.81 -14.21
C LYS A 92 2.60 24.90 -15.36
N GLY A 93 1.78 23.90 -15.04
CA GLY A 93 1.25 22.92 -15.98
C GLY A 93 2.17 21.73 -16.24
N SER A 94 3.35 21.65 -15.61
CA SER A 94 4.19 20.46 -15.71
C SER A 94 3.59 19.29 -14.93
N VAL A 95 3.85 18.07 -15.39
CA VAL A 95 3.66 16.84 -14.60
C VAL A 95 4.97 16.39 -13.98
N ARG A 96 4.87 15.63 -12.89
CA ARG A 96 6.02 15.03 -12.23
C ARG A 96 5.63 13.63 -11.77
N PRO A 97 6.09 12.57 -12.45
CA PRO A 97 6.01 11.23 -11.91
C PRO A 97 6.92 11.09 -10.68
N ASP A 98 6.62 10.11 -9.83
CA ASP A 98 7.47 9.83 -8.67
C ASP A 98 8.84 9.32 -9.13
N TYR A 99 8.84 8.46 -10.16
CA TYR A 99 10.03 7.89 -10.79
C TYR A 99 9.96 7.98 -12.30
N TYR A 100 11.06 8.35 -12.94
CA TYR A 100 11.19 8.40 -14.40
C TYR A 100 12.49 7.77 -14.92
N ASN A 101 12.37 6.95 -15.94
CA ASN A 101 13.47 6.45 -16.76
C ASN A 101 13.09 6.70 -18.22
N PRO A 102 13.99 7.03 -19.17
CA PRO A 102 13.58 7.30 -20.55
C PRO A 102 12.64 6.22 -21.12
N GLY A 103 11.43 6.64 -21.50
CA GLY A 103 10.37 5.76 -22.00
C GLY A 103 9.50 5.07 -20.94
N SER A 104 9.70 5.31 -19.64
CA SER A 104 8.93 4.72 -18.54
C SER A 104 8.73 5.68 -17.36
N SER A 105 7.53 5.72 -16.82
CA SER A 105 7.19 6.50 -15.63
C SER A 105 6.41 5.68 -14.62
N ILE A 106 6.68 5.88 -13.34
CA ILE A 106 6.05 5.13 -12.26
C ILE A 106 5.53 6.11 -11.20
N ASP A 107 4.29 5.87 -10.78
CA ASP A 107 3.70 6.50 -9.61
C ASP A 107 3.47 5.49 -8.49
N VAL A 108 3.77 5.88 -7.27
CA VAL A 108 3.47 5.12 -6.07
C VAL A 108 2.20 5.67 -5.43
N LYS A 109 1.24 4.79 -5.13
CA LYS A 109 -0.04 5.15 -4.50
C LYS A 109 -0.23 4.34 -3.24
N ASN A 110 -0.49 5.02 -2.13
CA ASN A 110 -0.76 4.42 -0.83
C ASN A 110 -2.14 4.89 -0.32
N TYR A 111 -3.22 4.52 -1.04
CA TYR A 111 -4.61 4.88 -0.70
C TYR A 111 -5.24 3.86 0.25
N ASN A 112 -6.20 4.28 1.07
CA ASN A 112 -6.99 3.33 1.87
C ASN A 112 -7.98 2.61 0.95
N LEU A 113 -7.75 1.32 0.71
CA LEU A 113 -8.54 0.51 -0.21
C LEU A 113 -9.53 -0.42 0.50
N THR A 114 -9.66 -0.35 1.82
CA THR A 114 -10.67 -1.14 2.55
C THR A 114 -12.08 -0.63 2.28
N SER A 115 -12.22 0.68 1.99
CA SER A 115 -13.50 1.31 1.64
C SER A 115 -13.71 1.41 0.13
N GLN A 116 -14.98 1.32 -0.30
CA GLN A 116 -15.34 1.52 -1.71
C GLN A 116 -14.99 2.92 -2.21
N SER A 117 -15.23 3.95 -1.38
CA SER A 117 -14.89 5.33 -1.72
C SER A 117 -13.40 5.53 -1.95
N GLY A 118 -12.55 4.86 -1.17
CA GLY A 118 -11.09 4.90 -1.35
C GLY A 118 -10.65 4.31 -2.68
N ARG A 119 -11.21 3.16 -3.06
CA ARG A 119 -10.97 2.51 -4.36
C ARG A 119 -11.42 3.38 -5.54
N THR A 120 -12.65 3.89 -5.51
CA THR A 120 -13.17 4.75 -6.58
C THR A 120 -12.41 6.07 -6.69
N ASN A 121 -12.00 6.67 -5.57
CA ASN A 121 -11.20 7.89 -5.59
C ASN A 121 -9.80 7.65 -6.16
N LEU A 122 -9.17 6.52 -5.83
CA LEU A 122 -7.90 6.14 -6.42
C LEU A 122 -8.02 6.01 -7.94
N ALA A 123 -9.03 5.27 -8.44
CA ALA A 123 -9.22 5.05 -9.87
C ALA A 123 -9.41 6.38 -10.65
N ARG A 124 -10.26 7.29 -10.14
CA ARG A 124 -10.47 8.63 -10.74
C ARG A 124 -9.19 9.48 -10.74
N ASN A 125 -8.41 9.41 -9.67
CA ASN A 125 -7.16 10.17 -9.60
C ASN A 125 -6.11 9.62 -10.58
N ILE A 126 -6.00 8.29 -10.71
CA ILE A 126 -5.15 7.64 -11.71
C ILE A 126 -5.58 8.04 -13.11
N GLU A 127 -6.88 7.96 -13.43
CA GLU A 127 -7.43 8.37 -14.73
C GLU A 127 -7.03 9.80 -15.10
N LYS A 128 -7.27 10.75 -14.18
CA LYS A 128 -6.91 12.15 -14.39
C LYS A 128 -5.41 12.33 -14.63
N GLN A 129 -4.57 11.67 -13.83
CA GLN A 129 -3.11 11.77 -13.95
C GLN A 129 -2.61 11.14 -15.25
N TYR A 130 -3.15 9.98 -15.63
CA TYR A 130 -2.83 9.28 -16.86
C TYR A 130 -3.02 10.16 -18.10
N TYR A 131 -4.20 10.78 -18.23
CA TYR A 131 -4.50 11.65 -19.38
C TYR A 131 -3.74 12.98 -19.37
N GLN A 132 -3.39 13.52 -18.19
CA GLN A 132 -2.47 14.66 -18.11
C GLN A 132 -1.08 14.28 -18.62
N ARG A 133 -0.59 13.12 -18.22
CA ARG A 133 0.74 12.63 -18.57
C ARG A 133 0.89 12.23 -20.03
N ILE A 134 -0.17 11.75 -20.68
CA ILE A 134 -0.17 11.55 -22.13
C ILE A 134 0.24 12.84 -22.87
N LYS A 135 -0.15 14.01 -22.35
CA LYS A 135 0.11 15.31 -22.98
C LYS A 135 1.48 15.87 -22.63
N GLU A 136 1.90 15.68 -21.38
CA GLU A 136 3.04 16.41 -20.82
C GLU A 136 4.33 15.58 -20.75
N LEU A 137 4.25 14.25 -20.70
CA LEU A 137 5.44 13.38 -20.71
C LEU A 137 6.02 13.23 -22.13
N PRO A 138 7.31 12.85 -22.24
CA PRO A 138 7.91 12.53 -23.53
C PRO A 138 7.09 11.47 -24.28
N ALA A 139 6.92 11.66 -25.59
CA ALA A 139 6.13 10.75 -26.42
C ALA A 139 6.66 9.30 -26.33
N GLY A 140 5.74 8.35 -26.29
CA GLY A 140 6.08 6.93 -26.13
C GLY A 140 6.42 6.50 -24.70
N THR A 141 6.34 7.39 -23.71
CA THR A 141 6.51 7.02 -22.30
C THR A 141 5.41 6.05 -21.85
N LYS A 142 5.81 4.86 -21.41
CA LYS A 142 4.93 3.89 -20.76
C LYS A 142 4.64 4.35 -19.33
N GLN A 143 3.37 4.33 -18.95
CA GLN A 143 2.96 4.76 -17.62
C GLN A 143 2.64 3.54 -16.77
N SER A 144 3.09 3.56 -15.52
CA SER A 144 2.80 2.51 -14.55
C SER A 144 2.44 3.11 -13.19
N VAL A 145 1.65 2.36 -12.43
CA VAL A 145 1.28 2.70 -11.06
C VAL A 145 1.51 1.51 -10.14
N GLN A 146 2.26 1.74 -9.07
CA GLN A 146 2.46 0.79 -7.98
C GLN A 146 1.55 1.17 -6.83
N ILE A 147 0.57 0.33 -6.52
CA ILE A 147 -0.41 0.52 -5.46
C ILE A 147 0.02 -0.30 -4.24
N ASP A 148 0.42 0.38 -3.17
CA ASP A 148 0.86 -0.25 -1.93
C ASP A 148 -0.33 -0.65 -1.06
N ILE A 149 -0.50 -1.97 -0.90
CA ILE A 149 -1.59 -2.58 -0.13
C ILE A 149 -1.11 -3.29 1.13
N ARG A 150 0.19 -3.17 1.47
CA ARG A 150 0.77 -3.74 2.69
C ARG A 150 -0.01 -3.28 3.92
N GLY A 151 -0.30 -4.23 4.82
CA GLY A 151 -1.05 -3.98 6.06
C GLY A 151 -2.51 -3.54 5.87
N GLN A 152 -3.12 -3.77 4.70
CA GLN A 152 -4.55 -3.52 4.46
C GLN A 152 -5.31 -4.84 4.30
N ASN A 153 -6.49 -4.93 4.93
CA ASN A 153 -7.40 -6.07 4.73
C ASN A 153 -8.29 -5.82 3.51
N VAL A 154 -7.78 -6.15 2.32
CA VAL A 154 -8.47 -5.98 1.02
C VAL A 154 -8.58 -7.33 0.35
N THR A 155 -9.77 -7.70 -0.11
CA THR A 155 -10.00 -8.99 -0.78
C THR A 155 -9.48 -8.95 -2.22
N GLU A 156 -9.17 -10.13 -2.79
CA GLU A 156 -8.75 -10.20 -4.19
C GLU A 156 -9.83 -9.67 -5.14
N GLU A 157 -11.11 -9.94 -4.86
CA GLU A 157 -12.25 -9.37 -5.61
C GLU A 157 -12.26 -7.83 -5.59
N GLN A 158 -11.92 -7.21 -4.45
CA GLN A 158 -11.82 -5.75 -4.36
C GLN A 158 -10.64 -5.20 -5.17
N LEU A 159 -9.53 -5.94 -5.24
CA LEU A 159 -8.36 -5.57 -6.06
C LEU A 159 -8.65 -5.74 -7.54
N GLU A 160 -9.31 -6.84 -7.93
CA GLU A 160 -9.72 -7.11 -9.31
C GLU A 160 -10.73 -6.06 -9.80
N SER A 161 -11.73 -5.73 -8.99
CA SER A 161 -12.69 -4.66 -9.29
C SER A 161 -12.00 -3.31 -9.48
N LEU A 162 -11.04 -2.96 -8.61
CA LEU A 162 -10.26 -1.73 -8.75
C LEU A 162 -9.38 -1.75 -10.00
N TYR A 163 -8.71 -2.87 -10.28
CA TYR A 163 -7.88 -3.05 -11.47
C TYR A 163 -8.72 -2.84 -12.74
N ASN A 164 -9.86 -3.50 -12.84
CA ASN A 164 -10.77 -3.39 -13.98
C ASN A 164 -11.30 -1.96 -14.15
N ASP A 165 -11.70 -1.27 -13.08
CA ASP A 165 -12.14 0.13 -13.12
C ASP A 165 -11.00 1.06 -13.64
N ILE A 166 -9.76 0.83 -13.22
CA ILE A 166 -8.60 1.58 -13.74
C ILE A 166 -8.36 1.28 -15.23
N MET A 167 -8.37 0.01 -15.62
CA MET A 167 -8.13 -0.41 -17.01
C MET A 167 -9.20 0.16 -17.95
N GLU A 168 -10.47 0.11 -17.54
CA GLU A 168 -11.58 0.66 -18.31
C GLU A 168 -11.43 2.18 -18.48
N ARG A 169 -11.18 2.91 -17.39
CA ARG A 169 -10.98 4.38 -17.41
C ARG A 169 -9.80 4.82 -18.27
N THR A 170 -8.73 4.03 -18.30
CA THR A 170 -7.50 4.36 -19.01
C THR A 170 -7.39 3.72 -20.38
N LYS A 171 -8.41 2.94 -20.80
CA LYS A 171 -8.43 2.15 -22.04
C LYS A 171 -7.20 1.25 -22.16
N GLU A 172 -6.89 0.54 -21.07
CA GLU A 172 -5.77 -0.39 -20.95
C GLU A 172 -4.38 0.23 -21.19
N GLY A 173 -4.28 1.57 -21.16
CA GLY A 173 -3.04 2.26 -21.51
C GLY A 173 -2.05 2.47 -20.36
N ILE A 174 -2.37 2.00 -19.15
CA ILE A 174 -1.49 2.04 -17.98
C ILE A 174 -1.23 0.63 -17.46
N THR A 175 -0.06 0.39 -16.87
CA THR A 175 0.23 -0.86 -16.13
C THR A 175 0.04 -0.66 -14.64
N VAL A 176 -0.66 -1.59 -13.97
CA VAL A 176 -0.93 -1.54 -12.52
C VAL A 176 -0.22 -2.69 -11.83
N TYR A 177 0.47 -2.37 -10.73
CA TYR A 177 1.12 -3.34 -9.85
C TYR A 177 0.59 -3.18 -8.43
N PHE A 178 0.27 -4.29 -7.75
CA PHE A 178 -0.07 -4.27 -6.33
C PHE A 178 1.13 -4.75 -5.50
N LYS A 179 1.61 -3.90 -4.58
CA LYS A 179 2.67 -4.27 -3.63
C LYS A 179 2.03 -4.83 -2.37
N LYS A 180 2.17 -6.14 -2.17
CA LYS A 180 1.64 -6.91 -1.04
C LYS A 180 2.64 -6.98 0.11
#